data_AF-A0A9X9F2C5-F1
#
_entry.id   AF-A0A9X9F2C5-F1
#
_cell.length_a   1.000
_cell.length_b   1.000
_cell.length_c   1.000
_cell.angle_alpha   90.00
_cell.angle_beta   90.00
_cell.angle_gamma   90.00
#
_symmetry.space_group_name_H-M   'P 1'
#
loop_
_entity.id
_entity.type
_entity.pdbx_description
1 polymer ?
#
loop_
_entity_poly.entity_id
_entity_poly.type
_entity_poly.pdbx_seq_one_letter_code
_entity_poly.pdbx_strand_id
1 'polypeptide(L)'
;EGLRYYSPVEVTTSRWAAEPFQIHDRTIEKGDMVVIALASANRDETVFENPEVFDITRENNRHIAFGHGSHFCLGAPLARLEAKIAITTLFNRMPE
;
A
#
# COMPACT_ATOMS: atom_id res chain seq x y z
N GLU A 1 4.15 -9.81 -0.81
CA GLU A 1 3.07 -9.93 -1.79
C GLU A 1 1.68 -9.59 -1.25
N GLY A 2 1.16 -10.26 -0.21
CA GLY A 2 -0.21 -10.03 0.30
C GLY A 2 -0.66 -8.57 0.42
N LEU A 3 0.12 -7.74 1.11
CA LEU A 3 -0.17 -6.31 1.28
C LEU A 3 -0.20 -5.51 -0.03
N ARG A 4 0.65 -5.88 -1.00
CA ARG A 4 0.67 -5.27 -2.34
C ARG A 4 -0.60 -5.67 -3.08
N TYR A 5 -0.86 -6.96 -3.16
CA TYR A 5 -1.94 -7.52 -3.97
C TYR A 5 -3.32 -7.11 -3.46
N TYR A 6 -3.53 -7.15 -2.14
CA TYR A 6 -4.76 -6.70 -1.49
C TYR A 6 -4.41 -5.80 -0.30
N SER A 7 -4.30 -4.50 -0.58
CA SER A 7 -3.95 -3.51 0.44
C SER A 7 -5.10 -3.35 1.44
N PRO A 8 -4.91 -3.66 2.74
CA PRO A 8 -5.99 -3.55 3.73
C PRO A 8 -6.48 -2.11 3.93
N VAL A 9 -5.59 -1.14 3.69
CA VAL A 9 -5.93 0.28 3.58
C VAL A 9 -5.86 0.64 2.10
N GLU A 10 -7.02 0.75 1.45
CA GLU A 10 -7.11 0.97 0.01
C GLU A 10 -6.76 2.40 -0.41
N VAL A 11 -7.10 3.38 0.44
CA VAL A 11 -6.81 4.80 0.24
C VAL A 11 -6.14 5.40 1.48
N THR A 12 -5.28 6.40 1.31
CA THR A 12 -4.68 7.11 2.44
C THR A 12 -5.73 7.86 3.27
N THR A 13 -5.37 8.24 4.49
CA THR A 13 -6.07 9.33 5.18
C THR A 13 -6.02 10.62 4.35
N SER A 14 -7.02 11.48 4.51
CA SER A 14 -7.14 12.73 3.75
C SER A 14 -5.88 13.60 3.88
N ARG A 15 -5.50 14.21 2.76
CA ARG A 15 -4.56 15.33 2.70
C ARG A 15 -5.31 16.55 2.17
N TRP A 16 -4.81 17.73 2.51
CA TRP A 16 -5.40 19.00 2.09
C TRP A 16 -4.30 19.86 1.48
N ALA A 17 -4.55 20.40 0.30
CA ALA A 17 -3.60 21.27 -0.38
C ALA A 17 -3.43 22.58 0.40
N ALA A 18 -2.22 22.84 0.91
CA ALA A 18 -1.92 24.07 1.64
C ALA A 18 -1.80 25.29 0.71
N GLU A 19 -1.39 25.05 -0.53
CA GLU A 19 -1.23 26.00 -1.62
C GLU A 19 -1.51 25.30 -2.97
N PRO A 20 -1.77 26.03 -4.06
CA PRO A 20 -1.98 25.43 -5.36
C PRO A 20 -0.71 24.74 -5.89
N PHE A 21 -0.87 23.56 -6.49
CA PHE A 21 0.24 22.83 -7.11
C PHE A 21 -0.25 21.95 -8.27
N GLN A 22 0.67 21.47 -9.10
CA GLN A 22 0.35 20.61 -10.24
C GLN A 22 0.72 19.15 -9.96
N ILE A 23 -0.19 18.25 -10.32
CA ILE A 23 0.06 16.80 -10.46
C ILE A 23 -0.34 16.42 -11.87
N HIS A 24 0.63 15.95 -12.67
CA HIS A 24 0.42 15.67 -14.10
C HIS A 24 -0.22 16.85 -14.84
N ASP A 25 -1.36 16.65 -15.49
CA ASP A 25 -2.12 17.65 -16.23
C ASP A 25 -3.17 18.39 -15.36
N ARG A 26 -3.17 18.16 -14.04
CA ARG A 26 -4.16 18.71 -13.11
C ARG A 26 -3.54 19.72 -12.15
N THR A 27 -4.18 20.87 -12.04
CA THR A 27 -3.96 21.81 -10.94
C THR A 27 -4.84 21.40 -9.77
N ILE A 28 -4.23 21.23 -8.60
CA ILE A 28 -4.91 21.06 -7.32
C ILE A 28 -4.91 22.43 -6.65
N GLU A 29 -6.09 22.92 -6.30
CA GLU A 29 -6.26 24.24 -5.71
C GLU A 29 -6.07 24.19 -4.19
N LYS A 30 -5.77 25.35 -3.59
CA LYS A 30 -5.68 25.47 -2.14
C LYS A 30 -7.01 25.03 -1.48
N GLY A 31 -6.91 24.14 -0.50
CA GLY A 31 -8.06 23.61 0.22
C GLY A 31 -8.72 22.40 -0.43
N ASP A 32 -8.26 21.94 -1.59
CA ASP A 32 -8.73 20.69 -2.17
C ASP A 32 -8.29 19.50 -1.30
N MET A 33 -9.20 18.54 -1.14
CA MET A 33 -8.93 17.28 -0.49
C MET A 33 -8.30 16.30 -1.48
N VAL A 34 -7.17 15.72 -1.09
CA VAL A 34 -6.45 14.71 -1.87
C VAL A 34 -6.43 13.40 -1.09
N VAL A 35 -6.84 12.32 -1.74
CA VAL A 35 -6.70 10.95 -1.26
C VAL A 35 -5.91 10.15 -2.28
N ILE A 36 -4.98 9.32 -1.82
CA ILE A 36 -4.14 8.49 -2.69
C ILE A 36 -4.69 7.07 -2.65
N ALA A 37 -5.06 6.52 -3.81
CA ALA A 37 -5.48 5.13 -3.95
C ALA A 37 -4.27 4.18 -3.88
N LEU A 38 -3.90 3.78 -2.67
CA LEU A 38 -2.80 2.85 -2.39
C LEU A 38 -3.02 1.50 -3.08
N ALA A 39 -4.27 1.00 -3.09
CA ALA A 39 -4.61 -0.25 -3.78
C ALA A 39 -4.32 -0.17 -5.28
N SER A 40 -4.68 0.94 -5.93
CA SER A 40 -4.38 1.19 -7.35
C SER A 40 -2.88 1.28 -7.58
N ALA A 41 -2.17 2.06 -6.77
CA ALA A 41 -0.72 2.23 -6.91
C ALA A 41 0.07 0.91 -6.70
N ASN A 42 -0.43 0.01 -5.86
CA ASN A 42 0.18 -1.31 -5.66
C ASN A 42 -0.13 -2.31 -6.81
N ARG A 43 -0.95 -1.91 -7.78
CA ARG A 43 -1.22 -2.62 -9.04
C ARG A 43 -0.64 -1.91 -10.28
N ASP A 44 0.12 -0.84 -10.09
CA ASP A 44 0.70 -0.06 -11.20
C ASP A 44 1.63 -0.92 -12.07
N GLU A 45 1.24 -1.12 -13.34
CA GLU A 45 1.97 -1.94 -14.32
C GLU A 45 3.32 -1.34 -14.72
N THR A 46 3.56 -0.05 -14.46
CA THR A 46 4.86 0.58 -14.68
C THR A 46 5.89 0.21 -13.61
N VAL A 47 5.42 -0.29 -12.46
CA VAL A 47 6.25 -0.69 -11.30
C VAL A 47 6.30 -2.19 -11.13
N PHE A 48 5.18 -2.90 -11.36
CA PHE A 48 5.06 -4.33 -11.13
C PHE A 48 4.73 -5.07 -12.43
N GLU A 49 5.59 -6.01 -12.82
CA GLU A 49 5.26 -6.96 -13.87
C GLU A 49 4.11 -7.88 -13.43
N ASN A 50 3.12 -8.11 -14.31
CA ASN A 50 1.92 -8.92 -14.03
C ASN A 50 1.27 -8.54 -12.67
N PRO A 51 0.85 -7.28 -12.47
CA PRO A 51 0.44 -6.78 -11.16
C PRO A 51 -0.80 -7.49 -10.59
N GLU A 52 -1.63 -8.01 -11.49
CA GLU A 52 -2.85 -8.78 -11.22
C GLU A 52 -2.58 -10.24 -10.82
N VAL A 53 -1.32 -10.69 -10.84
CA VAL A 53 -0.95 -12.03 -10.36
C VAL A 53 -0.46 -11.94 -8.93
N PHE A 54 -1.06 -12.75 -8.06
CA PHE A 54 -0.56 -12.98 -6.71
C PHE A 54 0.62 -13.96 -6.74
N ASP A 55 1.82 -13.46 -6.48
CA ASP A 55 3.06 -14.23 -6.46
C ASP A 55 3.84 -13.99 -5.16
N ILE A 56 3.82 -15.00 -4.27
CA ILE A 56 4.54 -14.94 -2.99
C ILE A 56 6.07 -14.90 -3.16
N THR A 57 6.58 -15.29 -4.33
CA THR A 57 8.00 -15.35 -4.66
C THR A 57 8.52 -14.08 -5.34
N ARG A 58 7.66 -13.10 -5.61
CA ARG A 58 8.01 -11.82 -6.23
C ARG A 58 9.16 -11.13 -5.48
N GLU A 59 10.31 -10.97 -6.13
CA GLU A 59 11.50 -10.35 -5.56
C GLU A 59 11.39 -8.81 -5.48
N ASN A 60 10.93 -8.17 -6.55
CA ASN A 60 10.71 -6.71 -6.61
C ASN A 60 9.32 -6.35 -6.08
N ASN A 61 9.17 -6.35 -4.75
CA ASN A 61 7.88 -6.13 -4.08
C ASN A 61 7.88 -4.87 -3.19
N ARG A 62 8.41 -3.75 -3.70
CA ARG A 62 8.43 -2.44 -3.02
C ARG A 62 7.07 -1.74 -3.13
N HIS A 63 6.10 -2.19 -2.34
CA HIS A 63 4.74 -1.64 -2.29
C HIS A 63 4.60 -0.46 -1.31
N ILE A 64 3.53 0.32 -1.46
CA ILE A 64 3.19 1.46 -0.60
C ILE A 64 1.97 1.23 0.31
N ALA A 65 1.55 -0.01 0.52
CA ALA A 65 0.42 -0.35 1.42
C ALA A 65 0.51 0.19 2.87
N PHE A 66 1.70 0.61 3.32
CA PHE A 66 1.90 1.27 4.63
C PHE A 66 2.02 2.80 4.52
N GLY A 67 1.67 3.37 3.37
CA GLY A 67 1.96 4.76 3.03
C GLY A 67 3.45 5.02 2.79
N HIS A 68 3.79 6.30 2.69
CA HIS A 68 5.14 6.80 2.52
C HIS A 68 5.29 8.22 3.11
N GLY A 69 6.52 8.68 3.31
CA GLY A 69 6.82 10.02 3.81
C GLY A 69 6.64 10.19 5.32
N SER A 70 6.33 11.42 5.74
CA SER A 70 6.22 11.82 7.16
C SER A 70 5.19 11.03 7.96
N HIS A 71 4.20 10.46 7.29
CA HIS A 71 3.14 9.64 7.90
C HIS A 71 3.26 8.16 7.51
N PHE A 72 4.47 7.68 7.20
CA PHE A 72 4.70 6.25 7.05
C PHE A 72 4.21 5.49 8.29
N CYS A 73 3.53 4.37 8.08
CA CYS A 73 2.89 3.63 9.17
C CYS A 73 3.88 3.25 10.28
N LEU A 74 3.72 3.87 11.45
CA LEU A 74 4.53 3.59 12.63
C LEU A 74 4.45 2.12 13.05
N GLY A 75 3.27 1.49 12.85
CA GLY A 75 3.01 0.09 13.16
C GLY A 75 3.54 -0.91 12.13
N ALA A 76 4.15 -0.48 11.02
CA ALA A 76 4.55 -1.37 9.94
C ALA A 76 5.49 -2.52 10.36
N PRO A 77 6.44 -2.35 11.32
CA PRO A 77 7.22 -3.48 11.84
C PRO A 77 6.37 -4.47 12.64
N LEU A 78 5.48 -3.97 13.50
CA LEU A 78 4.60 -4.80 14.34
C LEU A 78 3.61 -5.60 13.48
N ALA A 79 2.92 -4.93 12.55
CA ALA A 79 1.97 -5.57 11.65
C ALA A 79 2.60 -6.71 10.84
N ARG A 80 3.86 -6.55 10.40
CA ARG A 80 4.61 -7.62 9.71
C ARG A 80 4.93 -8.79 10.64
N LEU A 81 5.33 -8.50 11.88
CA LEU A 81 5.60 -9.53 12.90
C LEU A 81 4.32 -10.31 13.23
N GLU A 82 3.21 -9.62 13.45
CA GLU A 82 1.90 -10.22 13.73
C GLU A 82 1.46 -11.11 12.57
N ALA A 83 1.52 -10.63 11.33
CA ALA A 83 1.18 -11.43 10.15
C ALA A 83 2.06 -12.68 10.03
N LYS A 84 3.38 -12.54 10.26
CA LYS A 84 4.30 -13.69 10.23
C LYS A 84 3.92 -14.74 11.27
N ILE A 85 3.66 -14.33 12.51
CA ILE A 85 3.28 -15.24 13.59
C ILE A 85 1.93 -15.88 13.30
N ALA A 86 0.92 -15.07 12.97
CA ALA A 86 -0.46 -15.53 12.76
C ALA A 86 -0.54 -16.53 11.60
N ILE A 87 0.02 -16.19 10.44
CA ILE A 87 -0.02 -17.05 9.24
C ILE A 87 0.76 -18.35 9.48
N THR A 88 1.96 -18.27 10.05
CA THR A 88 2.76 -19.47 10.36
C THR A 88 2.04 -20.37 11.37
N THR A 89 1.47 -19.78 12.42
CA THR A 89 0.74 -20.52 13.45
C THR A 89 -0.50 -21.17 12.89
N LEU A 90 -1.22 -20.46 12.01
CA LEU A 90 -2.42 -20.98 11.35
C LEU A 90 -2.07 -22.25 10.56
N PHE A 91 -1.10 -22.19 9.65
CA PHE A 91 -0.69 -23.36 8.86
C PHE A 91 -0.09 -24.49 9.69
N ASN A 92 0.59 -24.17 10.81
CA ASN A 92 1.12 -25.20 11.71
C ASN A 92 0.02 -25.92 12.51
N ARG A 93 -1.06 -25.22 12.87
CA ARG A 93 -2.14 -25.76 13.71
C ARG A 93 -3.33 -26.30 12.91
N MET A 94 -3.51 -25.81 11.68
CA MET A 94 -4.59 -26.15 10.76
C MET A 94 -3.97 -26.40 9.37
N PRO A 95 -3.39 -27.59 9.16
CA PRO A 95 -2.70 -27.92 7.90
C PRO A 95 -3.63 -28.35 6.75
N GLU A 96 -4.91 -28.60 7.04
CA GLU A 96 -5.98 -28.90 6.07
C GLU A 96 -6.85 -27.66 5.81
#